data_AF-A0A7X7MFU3-F1
#
_entry.id   AF-A0A7X7MFU3-F1
#
_cell.length_a   1.000
_cell.length_b   1.000
_cell.length_c   1.000
_cell.angle_alpha   90.00
_cell.angle_beta   90.00
_cell.angle_gamma   90.00
#
_symmetry.space_group_name_H-M   'P 1'
#
loop_
_entity.id
_entity.type
_entity.pdbx_description
1 polymer ?
#
loop_
_entity_poly.entity_id
_entity_poly.type
_entity_poly.pdbx_seq_one_letter_code
_entity_poly.pdbx_strand_id
1 'polypeptide(L)' 'MKTHELKKLAREAGADLVGIAPASRWADWPAAQNPRTLLPTCRSVIVIGRRVLRGSFRGVEEGTSF' A
#
# COMPACT_ATOMS: atom_id res chain seq x y z
N MET A 1 -9.20 9.36 15.74
CA MET A 1 -7.86 9.44 15.13
C MET A 1 -7.87 10.39 13.94
N LYS A 2 -7.00 11.40 13.95
CA LYS A 2 -6.77 12.37 12.86
C LYS A 2 -5.70 11.83 11.88
N THR A 3 -5.57 12.47 10.72
CA THR A 3 -4.62 12.07 9.66
C THR A 3 -3.17 11.98 10.15
N HIS A 4 -2.72 12.92 10.98
CA HIS A 4 -1.34 12.93 11.47
C HIS A 4 -1.07 11.76 12.44
N GLU A 5 -2.02 11.46 13.33
CA GLU A 5 -1.94 10.33 14.27
C GLU A 5 -1.89 9.00 13.52
N LEU A 6 -2.74 8.82 12.49
CA LEU A 6 -2.72 7.62 11.66
C LEU A 6 -1.38 7.44 10.95
N LYS A 7 -0.83 8.51 10.36
CA LYS A 7 0.48 8.44 9.69
C LYS A 7 1.63 8.20 10.67
N LYS A 8 1.51 8.63 11.93
CA LYS A 8 2.48 8.32 13.00
C LYS A 8 2.43 6.83 13.34
N LEU A 9 1.23 6.33 13.65
CA LEU A 9 0.99 4.92 13.97
C LEU A 9 1.46 3.98 12.85
N ALA A 10 1.18 4.32 11.58
CA ALA A 10 1.60 3.50 10.45
C ALA A 10 3.13 3.36 10.36
N ARG A 11 3.88 4.45 10.62
CA ARG A 11 5.35 4.42 10.64
C ARG A 11 5.89 3.65 11.83
N GLU A 12 5.27 3.80 13.00
CA GLU A 12 5.61 3.01 14.20
C GLU A 12 5.35 1.51 13.99
N ALA A 13 4.32 1.16 13.22
CA ALA A 13 4.06 -0.22 12.77
C ALA A 13 5.00 -0.69 11.64
N GLY A 14 5.95 0.15 11.21
CA GLY A 14 7.02 -0.18 10.26
C GLY A 14 6.79 0.25 8.81
N ALA A 15 5.72 1.00 8.50
CA ALA A 15 5.54 1.52 7.14
C ALA A 15 6.71 2.46 6.77
N ASP A 16 7.38 2.18 5.65
CA ASP A 16 8.39 3.07 5.09
C ASP A 16 7.77 4.32 4.48
N LEU A 17 6.59 4.14 3.87
CA LEU A 17 5.78 5.20 3.28
C LEU A 17 4.31 4.99 3.65
N VAL A 18 3.61 6.07 3.93
CA VAL A 18 2.15 6.05 4.19
C VAL A 18 1.47 7.25 3.54
N GLY A 19 0.44 6.96 2.76
CA GLY A 19 -0.40 7.94 2.08
C GLY A 19 -1.88 7.71 2.39
N ILE A 20 -2.67 8.77 2.22
CA ILE A 20 -4.14 8.68 2.23
C ILE A 20 -4.62 9.42 0.99
N ALA A 21 -5.44 8.77 0.17
CA ALA A 21 -5.95 9.34 -1.06
C ALA A 21 -7.48 9.17 -1.13
N PRO A 22 -8.20 10.10 -1.77
CA PRO A 22 -9.63 9.93 -2.00
C PRO A 22 -9.89 8.77 -2.97
N ALA A 23 -11.01 8.06 -2.79
CA ALA A 23 -11.36 6.91 -3.64
C ALA A 23 -11.53 7.30 -5.13
N SER A 24 -11.77 8.58 -5.43
CA SER A 24 -11.83 9.11 -6.79
C SER A 24 -10.54 8.93 -7.59
N ARG A 25 -9.38 8.76 -6.94
CA ARG A 25 -8.11 8.43 -7.62
C ARG A 25 -8.14 7.10 -8.38
N TRP A 26 -9.10 6.23 -8.06
CA TRP A 26 -9.30 4.93 -8.69
C TRP A 26 -10.49 4.90 -9.67
N ALA A 27 -11.04 6.05 -10.06
CA ALA A 27 -12.21 6.10 -10.93
C ALA A 27 -12.02 5.34 -12.26
N ASP A 28 -10.82 5.43 -12.83
CA ASP A 28 -10.50 4.85 -14.15
C ASP A 28 -9.97 3.41 -14.05
N TRP A 29 -9.89 2.83 -12.85
CA TRP A 29 -9.40 1.46 -12.69
C TRP A 29 -10.46 0.43 -13.09
N PRO A 30 -10.03 -0.72 -13.65
CA PRO A 30 -10.92 -1.86 -13.87
C PRO A 30 -11.66 -2.26 -12.59
N ALA A 31 -12.94 -2.64 -12.71
CA ALA A 31 -13.78 -2.96 -11.55
C ALA A 31 -13.14 -3.99 -10.61
N ALA A 32 -12.51 -5.04 -11.15
CA ALA A 32 -11.86 -6.09 -10.35
C ALA A 32 -10.72 -5.58 -9.44
N GLN A 33 -10.11 -4.43 -9.77
CA GLN A 33 -9.01 -3.83 -9.01
C GLN A 33 -9.46 -2.58 -8.22
N ASN A 34 -10.67 -2.10 -8.47
CA ASN A 34 -11.16 -0.87 -7.87
C ASN A 34 -11.56 -1.10 -6.40
N PRO A 35 -11.03 -0.33 -5.43
CA PRO A 35 -11.41 -0.45 -4.02
C PRO A 35 -12.91 -0.29 -3.78
N ARG A 36 -13.61 0.46 -4.64
CA ARG A 36 -15.06 0.66 -4.54
C ARG A 36 -15.86 -0.59 -4.90
N THR A 37 -15.27 -1.55 -5.60
CA THR A 37 -15.93 -2.83 -5.86
C THR A 37 -15.99 -3.68 -4.60
N LEU A 38 -14.92 -3.68 -3.79
CA LEU A 38 -14.88 -4.37 -2.50
C LEU A 38 -15.69 -3.63 -1.42
N LEU A 39 -15.63 -2.30 -1.42
CA LEU A 39 -16.35 -1.45 -0.48
C LEU A 39 -17.02 -0.28 -1.24
N PRO A 40 -18.29 -0.43 -1.66
CA PRO A 40 -19.01 0.61 -2.44
C PRO A 40 -19.05 1.99 -1.80
N THR A 41 -19.03 2.05 -0.47
CA THR A 41 -19.04 3.28 0.35
C THR A 41 -17.63 3.82 0.63
N CYS A 42 -16.58 3.27 0.03
CA CYS A 42 -15.19 3.71 0.22
C CYS A 42 -15.03 5.18 -0.17
N ARG A 43 -14.59 6.01 0.78
CA ARG A 43 -14.31 7.44 0.57
C ARG A 43 -12.82 7.74 0.40
N SER A 44 -11.98 6.95 1.02
CA SER A 44 -10.53 7.13 1.03
C SER A 44 -9.82 5.80 1.21
N VAL A 45 -8.62 5.70 0.65
CA VAL A 45 -7.75 4.53 0.72
C VAL A 45 -6.47 4.93 1.45
N ILE A 46 -6.07 4.12 2.43
CA ILE A 46 -4.76 4.23 3.08
C ILE A 46 -3.81 3.36 2.29
N VAL A 47 -2.72 3.95 1.80
CA VAL A 47 -1.70 3.26 0.99
C VAL A 47 -0.44 3.12 1.84
N ILE A 48 0.08 1.90 1.94
CA ILE A 48 1.29 1.58 2.70
C ILE A 48 2.37 1.12 1.72
N GLY A 49 3.54 1.74 1.79
CA GLY A 49 4.75 1.29 1.11
C GLY A 49 5.70 0.63 2.09
N ARG A 50 6.33 -0.45 1.64
CA ARG A 50 7.43 -1.12 2.31
C ARG A 50 8.60 -1.26 1.35
N ARG A 51 9.81 -1.03 1.82
CA ARG A 51 11.02 -1.28 1.04
C ARG A 51 11.24 -2.78 0.94
N VAL A 52 11.54 -3.25 -0.26
CA VAL A 52 12.13 -4.57 -0.46
C VAL A 52 13.63 -4.37 -0.53
N LEU A 53 14.38 -5.02 0.37
CA LEU A 53 15.83 -4.87 0.41
C LEU A 53 16.43 -5.46 -0.86
N ARG A 54 17.48 -4.85 -1.40
CA ARG A 54 18.08 -5.30 -2.66
C ARG A 54 18.49 -6.77 -2.61
N GLY A 55 19.04 -7.20 -1.49
CA GLY A 55 19.47 -8.58 -1.28
C GLY A 55 18.33 -9.60 -1.19
N SER A 56 17.08 -9.18 -1.00
CA SER A 56 15.93 -10.09 -0.91
C SER A 56 15.68 -10.87 -2.20
N PHE A 57 16.14 -10.35 -3.36
CA PHE A 57 16.03 -11.03 -4.65
C PHE A 57 17.32 -11.75 -5.09
N ARG A 58 18.40 -11.64 -4.31
CA ARG A 58 19.71 -12.16 -4.74
C ARG A 58 19.69 -13.65 -5.01
N GLY A 59 18.97 -14.44 -4.22
CA GLY A 59 18.85 -15.88 -4.44
C GLY A 59 18.16 -16.25 -5.76
N VAL A 60 17.15 -15.49 -6.17
CA VAL A 60 16.48 -15.66 -7.46
C VAL A 60 17.41 -15.26 -8.60
N GLU A 61 18.12 -14.15 -8.44
CA GLU A 61 19.02 -13.60 -9.47
C GLU A 61 20.27 -14.44 -9.69
N GLU A 62 20.81 -15.04 -8.63
CA GLU A 62 21.97 -15.93 -8.69
C GLU A 62 21.58 -17.39 -8.95
N GLY A 63 20.28 -17.69 -9.04
CA GLY A 63 19.79 -19.06 -9.21
C GLY A 63 20.12 -19.98 -8.04
N THR A 64 20.25 -19.43 -6.83
CA THR A 64 20.55 -20.16 -5.59
C THR A 64 19.32 -20.39 -4.70
N SER A 65 18.15 -19.86 -5.10
CA SER A 65 16.86 -20.21 -4.52
C SER A 65 16.41 -21.58 -5.02
N PHE A 66 16.59 -22.63 -4.21
CA PHE A 66 16.10 -23.99 -4.46
C PHE A 66 15.11 -24.41 -3.37
#